data_AF-A0A1M6NXC8-F1
#
_entry.id   AF-A0A1M6NXC8-F1
#
_cell.length_a   1.000
_cell.length_b   1.000
_cell.length_c   1.000
_cell.angle_alpha   90.00
_cell.angle_beta   90.00
_cell.angle_gamma   90.00
#
_symmetry.space_group_name_H-M   'P 1'
#
loop_
_entity.id
_entity.type
_entity.pdbx_description
1 polymer ?
#
loop_
_entity_poly.entity_id
_entity_poly.type
_entity_poly.pdbx_seq_one_letter_code
_entity_poly.pdbx_strand_id
1 'polypeptide(L)'
;MNDSPSLTLVLLIGVLVAVGVVLLLERSLSRVLLGFIVMSNGVNLMILAMAGTMGGPPVLWFTEPQDMTDPLPQAMILTAIVITLGVTAFLLAMAYRSWQLEGNDEVQDDAEDLRIVQGEGRRTLRRRFVRERRRLKADIRRQRAELQATIAAADAQELAEQARIKAEIARAQAELARYEAEAEESGMDEQSQETMRRLSDRAETMTAQVQELRGRIRLGRRRLREHRRADRAAERELWRELRRRVRAQRRQAGQTMRAERERLARAEDSDLQGSD
;
A
#
# COMPACT_ATOMS: atom_id res chain seq x y z
N MET A 1 -14.29 -61.63 -38.76
CA MET A 1 -14.77 -60.29 -39.13
C MET A 1 -13.73 -59.27 -38.67
N ASN A 2 -13.54 -58.17 -39.40
CA ASN A 2 -12.67 -57.10 -38.92
C ASN A 2 -13.41 -56.36 -37.80
N ASP A 3 -13.22 -56.79 -36.56
CA ASP A 3 -13.87 -56.24 -35.36
C ASP A 3 -13.27 -54.88 -34.93
N SER A 4 -12.52 -54.22 -35.82
CA SER A 4 -11.82 -52.97 -35.57
C SER A 4 -12.43 -51.85 -36.42
N PRO A 5 -12.69 -50.67 -35.84
CA PRO A 5 -13.14 -49.52 -36.62
C PRO A 5 -12.15 -49.25 -37.76
N SER A 6 -12.68 -49.00 -38.96
CA SER A 6 -11.81 -48.76 -40.13
C SER A 6 -10.89 -47.57 -39.86
N LEU A 7 -9.61 -47.68 -40.25
CA LEU A 7 -8.63 -46.61 -40.05
C LEU A 7 -9.11 -45.30 -40.67
N THR A 8 -9.80 -45.38 -41.82
CA THR A 8 -10.42 -44.23 -42.50
C THR A 8 -11.46 -43.54 -41.63
N LEU A 9 -12.32 -44.30 -40.93
CA LEU A 9 -13.33 -43.74 -40.03
C LEU A 9 -12.68 -43.03 -38.83
N VAL A 10 -11.65 -43.64 -38.24
CA VAL A 10 -10.91 -43.04 -37.12
C VAL A 10 -10.22 -41.74 -37.56
N LEU A 11 -9.58 -41.74 -38.73
CA LEU A 11 -8.95 -40.55 -39.29
C LEU A 11 -9.99 -39.44 -39.58
N LEU A 12 -11.13 -39.81 -40.16
CA LEU A 12 -12.22 -38.89 -40.44
C LEU A 12 -12.72 -38.22 -39.14
N ILE A 13 -12.98 -39.01 -38.09
CA ILE A 13 -13.38 -38.49 -36.77
C ILE A 13 -12.33 -37.50 -36.25
N GLY A 14 -11.05 -37.87 -36.30
CA GLY A 14 -9.96 -37.00 -35.86
C GLY A 14 -9.91 -35.67 -36.62
N VAL A 15 -10.11 -35.69 -37.94
CA VAL A 15 -10.16 -34.49 -38.77
C VAL A 15 -11.39 -33.63 -38.44
N LEU A 16 -12.58 -34.22 -38.29
CA LEU A 16 -13.78 -33.46 -37.91
C LEU A 16 -13.61 -32.77 -36.56
N VAL A 17 -13.06 -33.48 -35.56
CA VAL A 17 -12.82 -32.91 -34.23
C VAL A 17 -11.75 -31.82 -34.30
N ALA A 18 -10.65 -32.04 -35.02
CA ALA A 18 -9.59 -31.04 -35.17
C ALA A 18 -10.08 -29.77 -35.87
N VAL A 19 -10.82 -29.91 -36.98
CA VAL A 19 -11.44 -28.77 -37.69
C VAL A 19 -12.44 -28.05 -36.79
N GLY A 20 -13.26 -28.79 -36.04
CA GLY A 20 -14.19 -28.23 -35.07
C GLY A 20 -13.48 -27.40 -33.99
N VAL A 21 -12.40 -27.92 -33.41
CA VAL A 21 -11.60 -27.21 -32.40
C VAL A 21 -10.95 -25.95 -32.99
N VAL A 22 -10.38 -26.03 -34.20
CA VAL A 22 -9.79 -24.85 -34.87
C VAL A 22 -10.84 -23.77 -35.10
N LEU A 23 -12.04 -24.14 -35.54
CA LEU A 23 -13.15 -23.21 -35.75
C LEU A 23 -13.71 -22.64 -34.44
N LEU A 24 -13.65 -23.39 -33.33
CA LEU A 24 -14.05 -22.89 -32.01
C LEU A 24 -13.08 -21.84 -31.44
N LEU A 25 -11.83 -21.80 -31.91
CA LEU A 25 -10.83 -20.81 -31.51
C LEU A 25 -10.90 -19.52 -32.33
N GLU A 26 -11.78 -19.45 -33.31
CA GLU A 26 -11.99 -18.25 -34.13
C GLU A 26 -12.77 -17.17 -33.37
N ARG A 27 -12.61 -15.93 -33.82
CA ARG A 27 -13.25 -14.76 -33.19
C ARG A 27 -14.70 -14.55 -33.64
N SER A 28 -15.05 -15.01 -34.83
CA SER A 28 -16.41 -14.88 -35.38
C SER A 28 -17.34 -15.94 -34.78
N LEU A 29 -18.47 -15.50 -34.25
CA LEU A 29 -19.48 -16.37 -33.63
C LEU A 29 -20.08 -17.36 -34.65
N SER A 30 -20.21 -16.97 -35.93
CA SER A 30 -20.62 -17.88 -37.00
C SER A 30 -19.59 -19.00 -37.24
N ARG A 31 -18.29 -18.71 -37.13
CA ARG A 31 -17.24 -19.73 -37.23
C ARG A 31 -17.27 -20.67 -36.03
N VAL A 32 -17.47 -20.14 -34.82
CA VAL A 32 -17.66 -20.92 -33.60
C VAL A 32 -18.87 -21.85 -33.73
N LEU A 33 -19.99 -21.36 -34.27
CA LEU A 33 -21.19 -22.16 -34.54
C LEU A 33 -20.91 -23.32 -35.50
N LEU A 34 -20.25 -23.04 -36.64
CA LEU A 34 -19.84 -24.08 -37.59
C LEU A 34 -18.89 -25.08 -36.95
N GLY A 35 -17.95 -24.62 -36.12
CA GLY A 35 -17.05 -25.46 -35.35
C GLY A 35 -17.78 -26.43 -34.42
N PHE A 36 -18.78 -25.92 -33.70
CA PHE A 36 -19.63 -26.74 -32.82
C PHE A 36 -20.42 -27.81 -33.59
N ILE A 37 -21.00 -27.45 -34.75
CA ILE A 37 -21.73 -28.40 -35.60
C ILE A 37 -20.79 -29.50 -36.12
N VAL A 38 -19.63 -29.13 -36.68
CA VAL A 38 -18.65 -30.09 -37.24
C VAL A 38 -18.09 -30.99 -36.13
N MET A 39 -17.73 -30.41 -34.98
CA MET A 39 -17.25 -31.16 -33.82
C MET A 39 -18.30 -32.14 -33.30
N SER A 40 -19.55 -31.71 -33.15
CA SER A 40 -20.66 -32.56 -32.69
C SER A 40 -20.89 -33.75 -33.63
N ASN A 41 -20.83 -33.53 -34.95
CA ASN A 41 -20.87 -34.62 -35.93
C ASN A 41 -19.69 -35.60 -35.75
N GLY A 42 -18.48 -35.10 -35.51
CA GLY A 42 -17.31 -35.93 -35.21
C GLY A 42 -17.49 -36.77 -33.93
N VAL A 43 -18.04 -36.18 -32.87
CA VAL A 43 -18.34 -36.89 -31.61
C VAL A 43 -19.43 -37.94 -31.79
N ASN A 44 -20.48 -37.65 -32.56
CA ASN A 44 -21.53 -38.64 -32.87
C ASN A 44 -20.95 -39.84 -33.63
N LEU A 45 -20.07 -39.60 -34.61
CA LEU A 45 -19.35 -40.66 -35.32
C LEU A 45 -18.39 -41.43 -34.39
N MET A 46 -17.77 -40.75 -33.42
CA MET A 46 -16.92 -41.39 -32.42
C MET A 46 -17.72 -42.35 -31.53
N ILE A 47 -18.90 -41.93 -31.05
CA ILE A 47 -19.81 -42.78 -30.28
C ILE A 47 -20.22 -44.00 -31.11
N LEU A 48 -20.54 -43.80 -32.39
CA LEU A 48 -20.89 -44.89 -33.29
C LEU A 48 -19.71 -45.85 -33.53
N ALA A 49 -18.49 -45.35 -33.67
CA ALA A 49 -17.29 -46.16 -33.84
C ALA A 49 -16.96 -47.00 -32.60
N MET A 50 -17.38 -46.57 -31.41
CA MET A 50 -17.23 -47.31 -30.15
C MET A 50 -18.34 -48.33 -29.89
N ALA A 51 -19.42 -48.31 -30.69
CA ALA A 51 -20.61 -49.16 -30.51
C ALA A 51 -20.39 -50.66 -30.79
N GLY A 52 -19.21 -51.05 -31.29
CA GLY A 52 -18.85 -52.45 -31.51
C GLY A 52 -19.33 -53.01 -32.85
N THR A 53 -19.65 -54.30 -32.88
CA THR A 53 -19.91 -55.08 -34.10
C THR A 53 -21.16 -54.60 -34.84
N MET A 54 -21.03 -54.43 -36.15
CA MET A 54 -22.13 -54.07 -37.03
C MET A 54 -23.06 -55.28 -37.21
N GLY A 55 -24.27 -55.18 -36.66
CA GLY A 55 -25.35 -56.16 -36.82
C GLY A 55 -26.52 -55.61 -37.64
N GLY A 56 -27.65 -56.32 -37.62
CA GLY A 56 -28.91 -55.82 -38.16
C GLY A 56 -29.47 -54.66 -37.31
N PRO A 57 -30.47 -53.94 -37.86
CA PRO A 57 -31.12 -52.83 -37.15
C PRO A 57 -31.76 -53.32 -35.84
N PRO A 58 -31.68 -52.57 -34.73
CA PRO A 58 -32.28 -52.94 -33.45
C PRO A 58 -33.78 -52.70 -33.44
N VAL A 59 -34.47 -53.32 -34.37
CA VAL A 59 -35.92 -53.34 -34.49
C VAL A 59 -36.34 -54.76 -34.21
N LEU A 60 -37.19 -54.93 -33.19
CA LEU A 60 -37.85 -56.20 -32.89
C LEU A 60 -38.49 -56.74 -34.18
N TRP A 61 -38.74 -58.06 -34.29
CA TRP A 61 -39.34 -58.71 -35.48
C TRP A 61 -38.60 -58.55 -36.83
N PHE A 62 -37.48 -57.83 -36.90
CA PHE A 62 -36.71 -57.60 -38.14
C PHE A 62 -35.33 -58.29 -38.14
N THR A 63 -34.73 -58.48 -36.98
CA THR A 63 -33.42 -59.13 -36.79
C THR A 63 -33.49 -59.98 -35.53
N GLU A 64 -32.82 -61.13 -35.49
CA GLU A 64 -32.74 -61.93 -34.26
C GLU A 64 -31.93 -61.17 -33.20
N PRO A 65 -32.27 -61.23 -31.90
CA PRO A 65 -31.60 -60.43 -30.86
C PRO A 65 -30.08 -60.59 -30.80
N GLN A 66 -29.57 -61.76 -31.18
CA GLN A 66 -28.15 -62.10 -31.24
C GLN A 66 -27.39 -61.44 -32.41
N ASP A 67 -28.11 -61.04 -33.46
CA ASP A 67 -27.54 -60.38 -34.64
C ASP A 67 -27.84 -58.88 -34.65
N MET A 68 -28.50 -58.33 -33.62
CA MET A 68 -28.80 -56.90 -33.51
C MET A 68 -27.56 -56.08 -33.15
N THR A 69 -27.44 -54.89 -33.76
CA THR A 69 -26.50 -53.87 -33.28
C THR A 69 -26.94 -53.34 -31.91
N ASP A 70 -25.99 -52.99 -31.03
CA ASP A 70 -26.30 -52.37 -29.74
C ASP A 70 -27.17 -51.09 -29.92
N PRO A 71 -28.39 -51.04 -29.36
CA PRO A 71 -29.27 -49.89 -29.45
C PRO A 71 -28.82 -48.71 -28.57
N LEU A 72 -27.97 -48.94 -27.55
CA LEU A 72 -27.61 -47.92 -26.57
C LEU A 72 -26.85 -46.74 -27.22
N PRO A 73 -25.78 -46.96 -28.02
CA PRO A 73 -25.10 -45.86 -28.72
C PRO A 73 -26.01 -45.08 -29.68
N GLN A 74 -26.99 -45.75 -30.31
CA GLN A 74 -27.93 -45.12 -31.24
C GLN A 74 -28.88 -44.14 -30.51
N ALA A 75 -29.42 -44.55 -29.37
CA ALA A 75 -30.25 -43.68 -28.53
C ALA A 75 -29.46 -42.48 -27.98
N MET A 76 -28.19 -42.70 -27.61
CA MET A 76 -27.29 -41.63 -27.17
C MET A 76 -27.04 -40.60 -28.26
N ILE A 77 -26.77 -41.05 -29.50
CA ILE A 77 -26.56 -40.17 -30.66
C ILE A 77 -27.83 -39.36 -30.97
N LEU A 78 -29.02 -39.97 -30.93
CA LEU A 78 -30.28 -39.25 -31.15
C LEU A 78 -30.46 -38.11 -30.14
N THR A 79 -30.15 -38.38 -28.87
CA THR A 79 -30.21 -37.37 -27.81
C THR A 79 -29.18 -36.25 -28.03
N ALA A 80 -27.95 -36.61 -28.39
CA ALA A 80 -26.89 -35.65 -28.70
C ALA A 80 -27.25 -34.75 -29.89
N ILE A 81 -27.90 -35.29 -30.93
CA ILE A 81 -28.36 -34.52 -32.10
C ILE A 81 -29.40 -33.48 -31.68
N VAL A 82 -30.40 -33.85 -30.86
CA VAL A 82 -31.44 -32.92 -30.41
C VAL A 82 -30.87 -31.81 -29.53
N ILE A 83 -29.96 -32.13 -28.62
CA ILE A 83 -29.26 -31.13 -27.79
C ILE A 83 -28.44 -30.20 -28.68
N THR A 84 -27.69 -30.75 -29.63
CA THR A 84 -26.89 -29.96 -30.58
C THR A 84 -27.77 -29.02 -31.38
N LEU A 85 -28.93 -29.47 -31.86
CA LEU A 85 -29.89 -28.62 -32.57
C LEU A 85 -30.39 -27.47 -31.69
N GLY A 86 -30.75 -27.75 -30.42
CA GLY A 86 -31.20 -26.72 -29.48
C GLY A 86 -30.12 -25.68 -29.18
N VAL A 87 -28.90 -26.12 -28.89
CA VAL A 87 -27.74 -25.24 -28.66
C VAL A 87 -27.39 -24.44 -29.92
N THR A 88 -27.43 -25.08 -31.09
CA THR A 88 -27.17 -24.42 -32.38
C THR A 88 -28.21 -23.34 -32.67
N ALA A 89 -29.50 -23.61 -32.47
CA ALA A 89 -30.55 -22.63 -32.65
C ALA A 89 -30.40 -21.44 -31.68
N PHE A 90 -30.03 -21.70 -30.43
CA PHE A 90 -29.77 -20.67 -29.43
C PHE A 90 -28.55 -19.81 -29.80
N LEU A 91 -27.42 -20.43 -30.14
CA LEU A 91 -26.21 -19.72 -30.58
C LEU A 91 -26.47 -18.90 -31.85
N LEU A 92 -27.22 -19.44 -32.80
CA LEU A 92 -27.61 -18.74 -34.02
C LEU A 92 -28.50 -17.52 -33.71
N ALA A 93 -29.45 -17.65 -32.78
CA ALA A 93 -30.27 -16.52 -32.34
C ALA A 93 -29.44 -15.43 -31.66
N MET A 94 -28.45 -15.80 -30.85
CA MET A 94 -27.49 -14.85 -30.26
C MET A 94 -26.61 -14.19 -31.32
N ALA A 95 -26.10 -14.95 -32.29
CA ALA A 95 -25.31 -14.40 -33.39
C ALA A 95 -26.12 -13.42 -34.23
N TYR A 96 -27.37 -13.76 -34.54
CA TYR A 96 -28.28 -12.86 -35.22
C TYR A 96 -28.53 -11.58 -34.41
N ARG A 97 -28.71 -11.71 -33.10
CA ARG A 97 -28.92 -10.57 -32.20
C ARG A 97 -27.68 -9.67 -32.11
N SER A 98 -26.49 -10.24 -31.98
CA SER A 98 -25.22 -9.49 -31.97
C SER A 98 -25.02 -8.76 -33.29
N TRP A 99 -25.25 -9.44 -34.43
CA TRP A 99 -25.19 -8.79 -35.74
C TRP A 99 -26.18 -7.63 -35.89
N GLN A 100 -27.39 -7.75 -35.34
CA GLN A 100 -28.38 -6.67 -35.34
C GLN A 100 -27.94 -5.45 -34.51
N LEU A 101 -27.19 -5.65 -33.44
CA LEU A 101 -26.76 -4.60 -32.50
C LEU A 101 -25.43 -3.96 -32.92
N GLU A 102 -24.43 -4.77 -33.26
CA GLU A 102 -23.05 -4.32 -33.53
C GLU A 102 -22.71 -4.25 -35.03
N GLY A 103 -23.55 -4.82 -35.91
CA GLY A 103 -23.29 -4.89 -37.36
C GLY A 103 -22.24 -5.92 -37.79
N ASN A 104 -21.68 -6.66 -36.84
CA ASN A 104 -20.77 -7.79 -37.04
C ASN A 104 -21.05 -8.88 -35.98
N ASP A 105 -20.47 -10.06 -36.15
CA ASP A 105 -20.60 -11.20 -35.23
C ASP A 105 -19.28 -11.56 -34.55
N GLU A 106 -18.35 -10.60 -34.43
CA GLU A 106 -17.07 -10.81 -33.77
C GLU A 106 -17.20 -10.72 -32.25
N VAL A 107 -16.64 -11.71 -31.55
CA VAL A 107 -16.53 -11.68 -30.08
C VAL A 107 -15.57 -10.56 -29.69
N GLN A 108 -16.09 -9.55 -28.99
CA GLN A 108 -15.32 -8.39 -28.55
C GLN A 108 -14.41 -8.71 -27.37
N ASP A 109 -13.29 -7.99 -27.29
CA ASP A 109 -12.42 -8.04 -26.12
C ASP A 109 -13.10 -7.32 -24.95
N ASP A 110 -13.01 -7.91 -23.76
CA ASP A 110 -13.59 -7.31 -22.56
C ASP A 110 -12.95 -5.94 -22.28
N ALA A 111 -13.79 -4.92 -22.08
CA ALA A 111 -13.34 -3.59 -21.70
C ALA A 111 -12.53 -3.62 -20.40
N GLU A 112 -12.83 -4.54 -19.47
CA GLU A 112 -12.04 -4.74 -18.24
C GLU A 112 -10.64 -5.29 -18.55
N ASP A 113 -10.50 -6.21 -19.49
CA ASP A 113 -9.20 -6.76 -19.91
C ASP A 113 -8.36 -5.71 -20.63
N LEU A 114 -8.98 -4.93 -21.53
CA LEU A 114 -8.33 -3.79 -22.17
C LEU A 114 -7.90 -2.73 -21.14
N ARG A 115 -8.69 -2.50 -20.07
CA ARG A 115 -8.33 -1.60 -18.96
C ARG A 115 -7.16 -2.13 -18.12
N ILE A 116 -6.96 -3.45 -18.01
CA ILE A 116 -5.79 -4.04 -17.35
C ILE A 116 -4.52 -3.83 -18.20
N VAL A 117 -4.62 -4.03 -19.52
CA VAL A 117 -3.52 -3.84 -20.47
C VAL A 117 -3.13 -2.37 -20.60
N GLN A 118 -4.12 -1.48 -20.78
CA GLN A 118 -3.94 -0.02 -20.80
C GLN A 118 -3.71 0.56 -19.39
N GLY A 119 -3.85 -0.25 -18.35
CA GLY A 119 -3.57 0.03 -16.94
C GLY A 119 -2.11 0.37 -16.62
N GLU A 120 -1.31 0.80 -17.60
CA GLU A 120 -0.10 1.61 -17.42
C GLU A 120 -0.35 2.79 -16.47
N GLY A 121 -1.60 3.29 -16.39
CA GLY A 121 -2.05 4.26 -15.39
C GLY A 121 -1.79 3.82 -13.94
N ARG A 122 -2.08 2.57 -13.56
CA ARG A 122 -1.84 2.08 -12.18
C ARG A 122 -0.35 1.99 -11.86
N ARG A 123 0.48 1.60 -12.84
CA ARG A 123 1.94 1.52 -12.69
C ARG A 123 2.58 2.90 -12.60
N THR A 124 2.15 3.86 -13.43
CA THR A 124 2.63 5.24 -13.41
C THR A 124 2.18 6.00 -12.17
N LEU A 125 0.91 5.87 -11.74
CA LEU A 125 0.43 6.40 -10.46
C LEU A 125 1.24 5.84 -9.29
N ARG A 126 1.41 4.51 -9.23
CA ARG A 126 2.19 3.86 -8.15
C ARG A 126 3.63 4.37 -8.13
N ARG A 127 4.26 4.57 -9.29
CA ARG A 127 5.62 5.16 -9.39
C ARG A 127 5.64 6.62 -8.90
N ARG A 128 4.64 7.42 -9.25
CA ARG A 128 4.50 8.82 -8.79
C ARG A 128 4.34 8.87 -7.26
N PHE A 129 3.47 8.03 -6.70
CA PHE A 129 3.28 7.93 -5.24
C PHE A 129 4.53 7.51 -4.48
N VAL A 130 5.27 6.54 -5.01
CA VAL A 130 6.53 6.12 -4.38
C VAL A 130 7.54 7.26 -4.38
N ARG A 131 7.63 8.06 -5.46
CA ARG A 131 8.52 9.23 -5.54
C ARG A 131 8.10 10.34 -4.58
N GLU A 132 6.82 10.67 -4.54
CA GLU A 132 6.30 11.74 -3.70
C GLU A 132 6.40 11.40 -2.20
N ARG A 133 6.09 10.16 -1.84
CA ARG A 133 6.27 9.68 -0.46
C ARG A 133 7.74 9.67 -0.03
N ARG A 134 8.66 9.39 -0.95
CA ARG A 134 10.11 9.49 -0.70
C ARG A 134 10.55 10.94 -0.48
N ARG A 135 10.05 11.89 -1.29
CA ARG A 135 10.31 13.33 -1.13
C ARG A 135 9.81 13.83 0.23
N LEU A 136 8.55 13.57 0.57
CA LEU A 136 7.98 13.95 1.86
C LEU A 136 8.78 13.38 3.05
N LYS A 137 9.22 12.12 2.97
CA LYS A 137 10.08 11.51 4.01
C LYS A 137 11.47 12.15 4.08
N ALA A 138 12.00 12.67 2.99
CA ALA A 138 13.27 13.38 2.98
C ALA A 138 13.11 14.77 3.63
N ASP A 139 12.05 15.50 3.29
CA ASP A 139 11.78 16.83 3.84
C ASP A 139 11.52 16.77 5.35
N ILE A 140 10.73 15.80 5.83
CA ILE A 140 10.51 15.59 7.26
C ILE A 140 11.82 15.29 7.99
N ARG A 141 12.73 14.52 7.36
CA ARG A 141 14.04 14.23 7.96
C ARG A 141 14.92 15.47 8.02
N ARG A 142 14.91 16.31 6.98
CA ARG A 142 15.63 17.59 6.97
C ARG A 142 15.11 18.54 8.04
N GLN A 143 13.79 18.75 8.11
CA GLN A 143 13.17 19.59 9.13
C GLN A 143 13.48 19.13 10.56
N ARG A 144 13.49 17.81 10.81
CA ARG A 144 13.89 17.27 12.11
C ARG A 144 15.35 17.53 12.43
N ALA A 145 16.24 17.35 11.45
CA ALA A 145 17.67 17.59 11.62
C ALA A 145 17.96 19.08 11.89
N GLU A 146 17.31 20.00 11.17
CA GLU A 146 17.41 21.44 11.40
C GLU A 146 16.93 21.84 12.79
N LEU A 147 15.78 21.31 13.22
CA LEU A 147 15.27 21.56 14.57
C LEU A 147 16.21 21.01 15.64
N GLN A 148 16.73 19.79 15.46
CA GLN A 148 17.70 19.20 16.38
C GLN A 148 19.00 20.00 16.44
N ALA A 149 19.51 20.50 15.30
CA ALA A 149 20.69 21.34 15.27
C ALA A 149 20.46 22.66 16.01
N THR A 150 19.27 23.25 15.88
CA THR A 150 18.89 24.48 16.58
C THR A 150 18.84 24.25 18.09
N ILE A 151 18.21 23.15 18.54
CA ILE A 151 18.14 22.78 19.96
C ILE A 151 19.55 22.53 20.50
N ALA A 152 20.37 21.75 19.79
CA ALA A 152 21.74 21.45 20.21
C ALA A 152 22.63 22.70 20.30
N ALA A 153 22.44 23.67 19.39
CA ALA A 153 23.14 24.95 19.45
C ALA A 153 22.72 25.78 20.67
N ALA A 154 21.42 25.81 21.00
CA ALA A 154 20.90 26.46 22.20
C ALA A 154 21.43 25.79 23.48
N ASP A 155 21.43 24.45 23.55
CA ASP A 155 21.97 23.68 24.67
C ASP A 155 23.47 23.94 24.88
N ALA A 156 24.23 24.04 23.79
CA ALA A 156 25.66 24.36 23.85
C ALA A 156 25.92 25.78 24.37
N GLN A 157 25.09 26.75 23.98
CA GLN A 157 25.14 28.12 24.52
C GLN A 157 24.82 28.14 26.03
N GLU A 158 23.78 27.42 26.46
CA GLU A 158 23.41 27.33 27.88
C GLU A 158 24.54 26.69 28.72
N LEU A 159 25.17 25.63 28.20
CA LEU A 159 26.32 24.99 28.85
C LEU A 159 27.52 25.92 28.98
N ALA A 160 27.82 26.71 27.94
CA ALA A 160 28.89 27.70 27.95
C ALA A 160 28.62 28.82 28.98
N GLU A 161 27.37 29.27 29.07
CA GLU A 161 26.97 30.27 30.07
C GLU A 161 27.04 29.72 31.49
N GLN A 162 26.62 28.48 31.71
CA GLN A 162 26.78 27.79 33.00
C GLN A 162 28.24 27.63 33.41
N ALA A 163 29.12 27.30 32.46
CA ALA A 163 30.55 27.21 32.72
C ALA A 163 31.14 28.57 33.12
N ARG A 164 30.72 29.67 32.46
CA ARG A 164 31.13 31.04 32.83
C ARG A 164 30.69 31.40 34.25
N ILE A 165 29.40 31.22 34.56
CA ILE A 165 28.86 31.54 35.90
C ILE A 165 29.57 30.71 36.98
N LYS A 166 29.79 29.42 36.73
CA LYS A 166 30.51 28.54 37.69
C LYS A 166 31.95 29.00 37.91
N ALA A 167 32.64 29.42 36.86
CA ALA A 167 34.01 29.95 36.96
C ALA A 167 34.05 31.28 37.74
N GLU A 168 33.07 32.15 37.54
CA GLU A 168 32.94 33.41 38.26
C GLU A 168 32.71 33.19 39.77
N ILE A 169 31.83 32.23 40.12
CA ILE A 169 31.62 31.81 41.51
C ILE A 169 32.92 31.29 42.14
N ALA A 170 33.67 30.45 41.42
CA ALA A 170 34.92 29.91 41.93
C ALA A 170 35.99 31.00 42.17
N ARG A 171 36.04 32.03 41.33
CA ARG A 171 36.92 33.19 41.51
C ARG A 171 36.55 33.99 42.75
N ALA A 172 35.27 34.31 42.93
CA ALA A 172 34.80 35.04 44.11
C ALA A 172 35.10 34.27 45.42
N GLN A 173 34.96 32.95 45.41
CA GLN A 173 35.31 32.10 46.55
C GLN A 173 36.81 32.12 46.86
N ALA A 174 37.67 32.15 45.84
CA ALA A 174 39.11 32.22 46.01
C ALA A 174 39.56 33.59 46.55
N GLU A 175 38.92 34.68 46.13
CA GLU A 175 39.18 36.02 46.69
C GLU A 175 38.77 36.11 48.16
N LEU A 176 37.59 35.60 48.52
CA LEU A 176 37.15 35.51 49.91
C LEU A 176 38.15 34.73 50.79
N ALA A 177 38.63 33.58 50.33
CA ALA A 177 39.61 32.78 51.08
C ALA A 177 40.97 33.48 51.26
N ARG A 178 41.39 34.32 50.29
CA ARG A 178 42.60 35.14 50.43
C ARG A 178 42.45 36.21 51.51
N TYR A 179 41.30 36.89 51.53
CA TYR A 179 41.01 37.87 52.57
C TYR A 179 40.91 37.25 53.96
N GLU A 180 40.39 36.03 54.08
CA GLU A 180 40.37 35.28 55.35
C GLU A 180 41.80 34.93 55.81
N ALA A 181 42.67 34.48 54.91
CA ALA A 181 44.07 34.16 55.25
C ALA A 181 44.88 35.41 55.66
N GLU A 182 44.70 36.54 54.98
CA GLU A 182 45.33 37.82 55.37
C GLU A 182 44.85 38.34 56.74
N ALA A 183 43.60 38.03 57.11
CA ALA A 183 43.06 38.34 58.43
C ALA A 183 43.61 37.43 59.54
N GLU A 184 43.99 36.19 59.22
CA GLU A 184 44.64 35.26 60.16
C GLU A 184 46.13 35.56 60.39
N GLU A 185 46.83 36.10 59.39
CA GLU A 185 48.28 36.40 59.46
C GLU A 185 48.60 37.69 60.24
N SER A 186 47.60 38.56 60.43
CA SER A 186 47.72 39.79 61.21
C SER A 186 47.50 39.52 62.72
N GLY A 187 48.57 39.19 63.43
CA GLY A 187 48.56 38.85 64.87
C GLY A 187 48.11 39.97 65.82
N MET A 188 47.47 39.54 66.92
CA MET A 188 46.76 40.31 67.96
C MET A 188 47.67 40.98 69.02
N ASP A 189 47.41 42.26 69.36
CA ASP A 189 47.84 42.97 70.59
C ASP A 189 46.69 43.87 71.11
N GLU A 190 46.63 44.15 72.44
CA GLU A 190 45.55 44.68 73.33
C GLU A 190 44.40 45.57 72.78
N GLN A 191 44.53 46.17 71.60
CA GLN A 191 43.40 46.46 70.71
C GLN A 191 42.58 45.20 70.40
N SER A 192 43.14 44.00 70.61
CA SER A 192 42.57 42.66 70.41
C SER A 192 41.16 42.42 70.92
N GLN A 193 40.65 43.12 71.93
CA GLN A 193 39.25 42.99 72.33
C GLN A 193 38.31 43.84 71.48
N GLU A 194 38.70 45.07 71.12
CA GLU A 194 37.96 45.89 70.16
C GLU A 194 38.12 45.32 68.75
N THR A 195 39.30 44.78 68.42
CA THR A 195 39.59 44.01 67.23
C THR A 195 38.85 42.68 67.25
N MET A 196 38.71 41.94 68.37
CA MET A 196 37.85 40.75 68.44
C MET A 196 36.39 41.11 68.26
N ARG A 197 35.93 42.24 68.82
CA ARG A 197 34.54 42.69 68.68
C ARG A 197 34.25 43.17 67.27
N ARG A 198 35.18 43.90 66.65
CA ARG A 198 35.14 44.26 65.22
C ARG A 198 35.31 43.04 64.33
N LEU A 199 36.10 42.05 64.70
CA LEU A 199 36.25 40.77 63.98
C LEU A 199 35.02 39.89 64.18
N SER A 200 34.34 39.95 65.32
CA SER A 200 33.07 39.29 65.59
C SER A 200 31.94 39.96 64.81
N ASP A 201 31.84 41.29 64.84
CA ASP A 201 30.91 42.06 64.01
C ASP A 201 31.23 41.85 62.52
N ARG A 202 32.50 41.80 62.13
CA ARG A 202 32.94 41.52 60.77
C ARG A 202 32.66 40.07 60.39
N ALA A 203 32.83 39.11 61.28
CA ALA A 203 32.51 37.70 61.08
C ALA A 203 30.99 37.51 61.00
N GLU A 204 30.19 38.20 61.81
CA GLU A 204 28.74 38.24 61.67
C GLU A 204 28.33 38.90 60.36
N THR A 205 28.99 39.99 59.96
CA THR A 205 28.76 40.65 58.67
C THR A 205 29.17 39.74 57.52
N MET A 206 30.28 39.02 57.62
CA MET A 206 30.76 38.06 56.62
C MET A 206 29.83 36.84 56.58
N THR A 207 29.36 36.37 57.72
CA THR A 207 28.39 35.28 57.81
C THR A 207 27.05 35.73 57.22
N ALA A 208 26.62 36.97 57.44
CA ALA A 208 25.46 37.58 56.83
C ALA A 208 25.65 37.74 55.31
N GLN A 209 26.83 38.15 54.85
CA GLN A 209 27.18 38.22 53.42
C GLN A 209 27.23 36.84 52.77
N VAL A 210 27.75 35.82 53.46
CA VAL A 210 27.78 34.43 52.99
C VAL A 210 26.36 33.84 52.97
N GLN A 211 25.53 34.17 53.96
CA GLN A 211 24.10 33.80 53.98
C GLN A 211 23.34 34.51 52.85
N GLU A 212 23.61 35.79 52.58
CA GLU A 212 23.06 36.53 51.46
C GLU A 212 23.52 35.95 50.12
N LEU A 213 24.80 35.62 49.98
CA LEU A 213 25.37 35.01 48.79
C LEU A 213 24.77 33.61 48.56
N ARG A 214 24.64 32.79 49.62
CA ARG A 214 23.92 31.51 49.57
C ARG A 214 22.45 31.70 49.20
N GLY A 215 21.80 32.75 49.69
CA GLY A 215 20.44 33.15 49.32
C GLY A 215 20.32 33.49 47.83
N ARG A 216 21.24 34.31 47.32
CA ARG A 216 21.34 34.67 45.89
C ARG A 216 21.59 33.45 45.01
N ILE A 217 22.48 32.53 45.41
CA ILE A 217 22.74 31.27 44.70
C ILE A 217 21.49 30.37 44.69
N ARG A 218 20.76 30.29 45.81
CA ARG A 218 19.53 29.49 45.90
C ARG A 218 18.42 30.04 45.00
N LEU A 219 18.28 31.36 44.94
CA LEU A 219 17.38 32.06 44.03
C LEU A 219 17.80 31.88 42.56
N GLY A 220 19.10 31.97 42.27
CA GLY A 220 19.65 31.71 40.93
C GLY A 220 19.35 30.30 40.45
N ARG A 221 19.55 29.28 41.29
CA ARG A 221 19.18 27.88 40.99
C ARG A 221 17.68 27.70 40.73
N ARG A 222 16.83 28.45 41.46
CA ARG A 222 15.38 28.40 41.28
C ARG A 222 14.96 29.02 39.95
N ARG A 223 15.50 30.20 39.60
CA ARG A 223 15.28 30.84 38.28
C ARG A 223 15.75 29.97 37.13
N LEU A 224 16.91 29.34 37.25
CA LEU A 224 17.43 28.42 36.22
C LEU A 224 16.53 27.20 36.02
N ARG A 225 15.96 26.65 37.10
CA ARG A 225 14.98 25.56 37.04
C ARG A 225 13.66 26.00 36.39
N GLU A 226 13.23 27.23 36.63
CA GLU A 226 12.03 27.82 36.03
C GLU A 226 12.26 28.08 34.53
N HIS A 227 13.41 28.62 34.13
CA HIS A 227 13.81 28.78 32.72
C HIS A 227 13.82 27.43 31.99
N ARG A 228 14.49 26.40 32.55
CA ARG A 228 14.49 25.05 31.97
C ARG A 228 13.12 24.38 31.91
N ARG A 229 12.15 24.82 32.73
CA ARG A 229 10.76 24.36 32.64
C ARG A 229 10.01 25.11 31.54
N ALA A 230 10.26 26.39 31.38
CA ALA A 230 9.73 27.22 30.30
C ALA A 230 10.27 26.76 28.94
N ASP A 231 11.57 26.47 28.81
CA ASP A 231 12.17 25.97 27.56
C ASP A 231 11.61 24.60 27.19
N ARG A 232 11.46 23.69 28.17
CA ARG A 232 10.78 22.40 27.94
C ARG A 232 9.30 22.56 27.61
N ALA A 233 8.64 23.65 28.02
CA ALA A 233 7.27 23.94 27.63
C ALA A 233 7.21 24.46 26.19
N ALA A 234 8.10 25.38 25.81
CA ALA A 234 8.26 25.89 24.45
C ALA A 234 8.62 24.77 23.46
N GLU A 235 9.55 23.87 23.83
CA GLU A 235 9.92 22.70 23.02
C GLU A 235 8.70 21.78 22.80
N ARG A 236 7.90 21.57 23.86
CA ARG A 236 6.65 20.78 23.76
C ARG A 236 5.65 21.45 22.82
N GLU A 237 5.56 22.77 22.82
CA GLU A 237 4.70 23.52 21.89
C GLU A 237 5.17 23.40 20.44
N LEU A 238 6.46 23.57 20.17
CA LEU A 238 7.04 23.36 18.84
C LEU A 238 6.77 21.93 18.32
N TRP A 239 6.92 20.92 19.16
CA TRP A 239 6.58 19.53 18.81
C TRP A 239 5.07 19.30 18.60
N ARG A 240 4.21 20.02 19.33
CA ARG A 240 2.76 19.97 19.09
C ARG A 240 2.41 20.64 17.76
N GLU A 241 3.00 21.78 17.45
CA GLU A 241 2.79 22.49 16.19
C GLU A 241 3.30 21.67 14.99
N LEU A 242 4.50 21.10 15.07
CA LEU A 242 5.02 20.22 14.02
C LEU A 242 4.09 19.02 13.80
N ARG A 243 3.61 18.39 14.88
CA ARG A 243 2.63 17.29 14.77
C ARG A 243 1.30 17.75 14.18
N ARG A 244 0.85 18.97 14.46
CA ARG A 244 -0.35 19.56 13.83
C ARG A 244 -0.13 19.80 12.35
N ARG A 245 0.99 20.40 11.95
CA ARG A 245 1.37 20.65 10.55
C ARG A 245 1.50 19.35 9.75
N VAL A 246 2.20 18.35 10.28
CA VAL A 246 2.33 17.04 9.62
C VAL A 246 0.99 16.33 9.48
N ARG A 247 0.10 16.42 10.50
CA ARG A 247 -1.26 15.87 10.39
C ARG A 247 -2.09 16.62 9.36
N ALA A 248 -2.00 17.95 9.31
CA ALA A 248 -2.68 18.78 8.34
C ALA A 248 -2.21 18.47 6.91
N GLN A 249 -0.89 18.40 6.66
CA GLN A 249 -0.33 18.01 5.38
C GLN A 249 -0.77 16.61 4.94
N ARG A 250 -0.77 15.63 5.87
CA ARG A 250 -1.28 14.28 5.56
C ARG A 250 -2.77 14.27 5.22
N ARG A 251 -3.57 15.08 5.91
CA ARG A 251 -5.00 15.23 5.63
C ARG A 251 -5.23 15.90 4.27
N GLN A 252 -4.52 16.98 3.97
CA GLN A 252 -4.58 17.65 2.66
C GLN A 252 -4.14 16.73 1.52
N ALA A 253 -3.03 15.99 1.69
CA ALA A 253 -2.60 14.98 0.74
C ALA A 253 -3.66 13.87 0.58
N GLY A 254 -4.29 13.43 1.67
CA GLY A 254 -5.38 12.46 1.61
C GLY A 254 -6.64 12.99 0.92
N GLN A 255 -6.97 14.27 1.11
CA GLN A 255 -8.13 14.92 0.50
C GLN A 255 -7.92 15.15 -1.00
N THR A 256 -6.76 15.66 -1.39
CA THR A 256 -6.38 15.81 -2.82
C THR A 256 -6.43 14.46 -3.53
N MET A 257 -5.91 13.41 -2.90
CA MET A 257 -5.98 12.04 -3.38
C MET A 257 -7.40 11.50 -3.57
N ARG A 258 -8.31 11.80 -2.64
CA ARG A 258 -9.71 11.40 -2.74
C ARG A 258 -10.43 12.19 -3.82
N ALA A 259 -10.21 13.51 -3.88
CA ALA A 259 -10.79 14.38 -4.89
C ALA A 259 -10.33 14.01 -6.31
N GLU A 260 -9.06 13.62 -6.49
CA GLU A 260 -8.53 13.18 -7.79
C GLU A 260 -9.12 11.83 -8.21
N ARG A 261 -9.32 10.90 -7.25
CA ARG A 261 -10.06 9.65 -7.49
C ARG A 261 -11.52 9.89 -7.88
N GLU A 262 -12.21 10.80 -7.20
CA GLU A 262 -13.60 11.14 -7.51
C GLU A 262 -13.74 11.87 -8.85
N ARG A 263 -12.75 12.68 -9.25
CA ARG A 263 -12.71 13.30 -10.58
C ARG A 263 -12.51 12.27 -11.68
N LEU A 264 -11.62 11.30 -11.47
CA LEU A 264 -11.39 10.21 -12.40
C LEU A 264 -12.63 9.32 -12.52
N ALA A 265 -13.28 8.97 -11.41
CA ALA A 265 -14.54 8.23 -11.42
C ALA A 265 -15.68 8.98 -12.15
N ARG A 266 -15.75 10.32 -12.00
CA ARG A 266 -16.73 11.13 -12.75
C ARG A 266 -16.41 11.26 -14.24
N ALA A 267 -15.13 11.28 -14.61
CA ALA A 267 -14.72 11.23 -16.01
C ALA A 267 -15.06 9.86 -16.62
N GLU A 268 -14.82 8.77 -15.90
CA GLU A 268 -15.23 7.41 -16.26
C GLU A 268 -16.76 7.29 -16.46
N ASP A 269 -17.58 7.91 -15.60
CA ASP A 269 -19.05 7.92 -15.76
C ASP A 269 -19.53 8.83 -16.91
N SER A 270 -18.84 9.95 -17.18
CA SER A 270 -19.20 10.88 -18.26
C SER A 270 -18.89 10.30 -19.64
N ASP A 271 -17.79 9.56 -19.78
CA ASP A 271 -17.44 8.90 -21.05
C ASP A 271 -18.39 7.73 -21.35
N LEU A 272 -19.12 7.21 -20.36
CA LEU A 272 -20.18 6.20 -20.54
C LEU A 272 -21.54 6.79 -20.96
N GLN A 273 -21.77 8.09 -20.79
CA GLN A 273 -23.01 8.78 -21.18
C GLN A 273 -22.89 9.56 -22.51
N GLY A 274 -21.70 9.58 -23.12
CA GLY A 274 -21.40 10.36 -24.32
C GLY A 274 -21.23 9.51 -25.57
N SER A 275 -22.26 8.79 -26.02
CA SER A 275 -22.37 8.33 -27.41
C SER A 275 -23.83 7.94 -27.71
N ASP A 276 -24.67 8.95 -27.93
CA ASP A 276 -25.90 8.82 -28.72
C ASP A 276 -25.58 9.14 -30.19
#